data_AF-A0A914IB63-F1
#
_entry.id   AF-A0A914IB63-F1
#
_cell.length_a   1.000
_cell.length_b   1.000
_cell.length_c   1.000
_cell.angle_alpha   90.00
_cell.angle_beta   90.00
_cell.angle_gamma   90.00
#
_symmetry.space_group_name_H-M   'P 1'
#
loop_
_entity.id
_entity.type
_entity.pdbx_description
1 polymer ?
#
loop_
_entity_poly.entity_id
_entity_poly.type
_entity_poly.pdbx_seq_one_letter_code
_entity_poly.pdbx_strand_id
1 'polypeptide(L)'
;MDESNIAALLAFYNLLAAKIGLEDCKSLKDVRNLLPILANYMKVGVPNFVVNPNFGFRNAIALIALELDEEFQSQLNAEAAESGDVFEATKIHMAMIYTFRLLQTEAFSTICEQLEDKHQRRFAHVIECLDDRHRWSLVPWPKLLSNDSSQQLRTEDSDEDKENGMEVQRLQRKPSNFAHTPKPCPARKLLLFPCGNSPIHKVVTSPRGHEVVRIHALEREVKSLREIRDLFGREKDKAEELCLKREQENNNLLKTNELLKSRLNRVLPFADQHPFLEGNLTSAQEQIGNLARSLKEAQTTGANAQERVFTLQFELDELEIKHGELQEKHDRVVRKAEDESKKAHQELLKLEEQNAQQKSKILELRTRLKDQESNSNRQYDQKVEEIALLQNELQELKFQNEAKPAGQGNSLFAEVIDGKDRLEMQLASLYKQNGILRRNLESEKEKVAEYARLFESSNSKVLSGPTSDVLLALKSDQEEWLCEKQTLVERLHAVEESERGHARQWAKECPADYQIFQENLHTMHMHAKQKSEKRLLKLELRENELLHALAYERQRAVSVPQLEQRIAYLERKLSHDCKL
;
A
#
# COMPACT_ATOMS: atom_id res chain seq x y z
N MET A 1 -7.88 -4.64 -40.39
CA MET A 1 -7.92 -3.52 -39.42
C MET A 1 -7.96 -2.25 -40.22
N ASP A 2 -8.82 -1.32 -39.80
CA ASP A 2 -9.19 -0.19 -40.63
C ASP A 2 -8.10 0.87 -40.71
N GLU A 3 -7.73 1.22 -41.95
CA GLU A 3 -6.75 2.26 -42.28
C GLU A 3 -7.14 3.62 -41.69
N SER A 4 -8.43 3.85 -41.41
CA SER A 4 -8.96 5.08 -40.82
C SER A 4 -8.41 5.36 -39.41
N ASN A 5 -8.29 4.33 -38.54
CA ASN A 5 -7.75 4.50 -37.18
C ASN A 5 -6.27 4.81 -37.20
N ILE A 6 -5.54 4.09 -38.04
CA ILE A 6 -4.10 4.27 -38.21
C ILE A 6 -3.83 5.67 -38.78
N ALA A 7 -4.61 6.12 -39.77
CA ALA A 7 -4.51 7.46 -40.33
C ALA A 7 -4.82 8.55 -39.29
N ALA A 8 -5.85 8.37 -38.45
CA ALA A 8 -6.15 9.32 -37.38
C ALA A 8 -5.03 9.40 -36.34
N LEU A 9 -4.46 8.25 -35.93
CA LEU A 9 -3.29 8.21 -35.06
C LEU A 9 -2.09 8.92 -35.70
N LEU A 10 -1.78 8.61 -36.95
CA LEU A 10 -0.68 9.27 -37.67
C LEU A 10 -0.88 10.78 -37.74
N ALA A 11 -2.08 11.27 -38.05
CA ALA A 11 -2.37 12.69 -38.06
C ALA A 11 -2.15 13.35 -36.69
N PHE A 12 -2.63 12.72 -35.61
CA PHE A 12 -2.42 13.21 -34.24
C PHE A 12 -0.93 13.28 -33.88
N TYR A 13 -0.20 12.20 -34.13
CA TYR A 13 1.22 12.13 -33.82
C TYR A 13 2.09 13.01 -34.72
N ASN A 14 1.69 13.28 -35.95
CA ASN A 14 2.38 14.23 -36.84
C ASN A 14 2.15 15.68 -36.41
N LEU A 15 0.97 16.03 -35.90
CA LEU A 15 0.78 17.33 -35.25
C LEU A 15 1.67 17.47 -34.00
N LEU A 16 1.80 16.40 -33.22
CA LEU A 16 2.70 16.38 -32.07
C LEU A 16 4.16 16.54 -32.51
N ALA A 17 4.60 15.80 -33.55
CA ALA A 17 5.94 15.86 -34.11
C ALA A 17 6.25 17.26 -34.68
N ALA A 18 5.31 17.88 -35.38
CA ALA A 18 5.46 19.22 -35.93
C ALA A 18 5.67 20.27 -34.82
N LYS A 19 4.96 20.16 -33.68
CA LYS A 19 5.12 21.06 -32.53
C LYS A 19 6.51 21.02 -31.90
N ILE A 20 7.25 19.92 -32.08
CA ILE A 20 8.63 19.75 -31.58
C ILE A 20 9.69 19.77 -32.69
N GLY A 21 9.30 20.07 -33.93
CA GLY A 21 10.22 20.19 -35.07
C GLY A 21 10.76 18.85 -35.61
N LEU A 22 10.02 17.74 -35.44
CA LEU A 22 10.35 16.44 -36.02
C LEU A 22 9.68 16.23 -37.38
N GLU A 23 10.26 15.33 -38.19
CA GLU A 23 9.66 14.88 -39.45
C GLU A 23 8.40 14.05 -39.22
N ASP A 24 7.51 14.05 -40.21
CA ASP A 24 6.27 13.29 -40.19
C ASP A 24 6.52 11.78 -40.12
N CYS A 25 5.81 11.12 -39.20
CA CYS A 25 5.72 9.67 -39.14
C CYS A 25 4.95 9.13 -40.34
N LYS A 26 5.48 8.08 -40.97
CA LYS A 26 4.87 7.41 -42.13
C LYS A 26 4.16 6.12 -41.76
N SER A 27 4.42 5.59 -40.58
CA SER A 27 3.88 4.31 -40.12
C SER A 27 3.67 4.28 -38.61
N LEU A 28 2.82 3.34 -38.15
CA LEU A 28 2.60 3.11 -36.73
C LEU A 28 3.90 2.70 -35.99
N LYS A 29 4.86 2.10 -36.71
CA LYS A 29 6.18 1.77 -36.16
C LYS A 29 6.98 3.02 -35.82
N ASP A 30 6.86 4.07 -36.62
CA ASP A 30 7.51 5.37 -36.37
C ASP A 30 6.84 6.08 -35.20
N VAL A 31 5.50 6.01 -35.15
CA VAL A 31 4.68 6.56 -34.06
C VAL A 31 5.05 5.98 -32.69
N ARG A 32 5.49 4.71 -32.62
CA ARG A 32 6.01 4.11 -31.39
C ARG A 32 7.13 4.95 -30.77
N ASN A 33 8.01 5.54 -31.59
CA ASN A 33 9.12 6.37 -31.11
C ASN A 33 8.65 7.70 -30.50
N LEU A 34 7.40 8.10 -30.73
CA LEU A 34 6.78 9.29 -30.16
C LEU A 34 6.01 9.02 -28.86
N LEU A 35 5.85 7.76 -28.45
CA LEU A 35 5.28 7.40 -27.13
C LEU A 35 5.96 8.09 -25.94
N PRO A 36 7.31 8.19 -25.85
CA PRO A 36 7.98 8.83 -24.72
C PRO A 36 7.70 10.35 -24.69
N ILE A 37 7.55 10.96 -25.86
CA ILE A 37 7.23 12.39 -26.02
C ILE A 37 5.80 12.63 -25.54
N LEU A 38 4.84 11.81 -25.99
CA LEU A 38 3.45 11.91 -25.53
C LEU A 38 3.35 11.70 -24.02
N ALA A 39 4.04 10.68 -23.47
CA ALA A 39 4.10 10.42 -22.04
C ALA A 39 4.69 11.60 -21.25
N ASN A 40 5.72 12.27 -21.78
CA ASN A 40 6.28 13.46 -21.16
C ASN A 40 5.32 14.65 -21.24
N TYR A 41 4.61 14.80 -22.36
CA TYR A 41 3.59 15.84 -22.52
C TYR A 41 2.46 15.66 -21.50
N MET A 42 1.98 14.43 -21.26
CA MET A 42 1.00 14.14 -20.21
C MET A 42 1.46 14.64 -18.82
N LYS A 43 2.76 14.50 -18.52
CA LYS A 43 3.33 14.87 -17.20
C LYS A 43 3.62 16.36 -17.04
N VAL A 44 4.16 17.00 -18.08
CA VAL A 44 4.71 18.37 -18.01
C VAL A 44 3.76 19.41 -18.61
N GLY A 45 2.76 18.98 -19.39
CA GLY A 45 1.79 19.88 -20.03
C GLY A 45 2.36 20.67 -21.21
N VAL A 46 3.59 20.38 -21.66
CA VAL A 46 4.24 20.99 -22.82
C VAL A 46 4.92 19.91 -23.68
N PRO A 47 4.78 19.94 -25.02
CA PRO A 47 5.45 18.97 -25.88
C PRO A 47 6.95 19.31 -25.97
N ASN A 48 7.80 18.40 -25.48
CA ASN A 48 9.25 18.53 -25.52
C ASN A 48 9.86 17.29 -26.16
N PHE A 49 10.97 17.48 -26.87
CA PHE A 49 11.72 16.35 -27.44
C PHE A 49 12.33 15.51 -26.31
N VAL A 50 11.96 14.23 -26.26
CA VAL A 50 12.45 13.26 -25.27
C VAL A 50 12.82 11.98 -25.99
N VAL A 51 14.07 11.55 -25.82
CA VAL A 51 14.53 10.25 -26.31
C VAL A 51 14.67 9.32 -25.11
N ASN A 52 13.85 8.28 -25.07
CA ASN A 52 14.00 7.19 -24.12
C ASN A 52 13.92 5.86 -24.87
N PRO A 53 15.06 5.25 -25.23
CA PRO A 53 15.08 4.02 -26.03
C PRO A 53 14.48 2.82 -25.29
N ASN A 54 14.39 2.89 -23.96
CA ASN A 54 13.80 1.83 -23.13
C ASN A 54 12.28 1.99 -22.97
N PHE A 55 11.69 3.06 -23.48
CA PHE A 55 10.27 3.33 -23.34
C PHE A 55 9.45 2.58 -24.42
N GLY A 56 9.02 1.36 -24.10
CA GLY A 56 8.11 0.54 -24.90
C GLY A 56 6.63 0.55 -24.45
N PHE A 57 5.84 -0.35 -25.03
CA PHE A 57 4.40 -0.46 -24.74
C PHE A 57 4.12 -0.88 -23.29
N ARG A 58 5.01 -1.66 -22.66
CA ARG A 58 4.92 -1.97 -21.22
C ARG A 58 4.92 -0.70 -20.35
N ASN A 59 5.77 0.27 -20.67
CA ASN A 59 5.83 1.53 -19.93
C ASN A 59 4.62 2.42 -20.21
N ALA A 60 4.10 2.38 -21.44
CA ALA A 60 2.85 3.06 -21.78
C ALA A 60 1.68 2.51 -20.98
N ILE A 61 1.54 1.18 -20.87
CA ILE A 61 0.50 0.53 -20.07
C ILE A 61 0.66 0.86 -18.58
N ALA A 62 1.89 0.89 -18.06
CA ALA A 62 2.14 1.30 -16.67
C ALA A 62 1.69 2.75 -16.39
N LEU A 63 1.84 3.66 -17.35
CA LEU A 63 1.31 5.03 -17.21
C LEU A 63 -0.21 5.07 -17.28
N ILE A 64 -0.81 4.30 -18.19
CA ILE A 64 -2.27 4.19 -18.29
C ILE A 64 -2.86 3.68 -16.96
N ALA A 65 -2.21 2.69 -16.34
CA ALA A 65 -2.63 2.10 -15.07
C ALA A 65 -2.55 3.05 -13.86
N LEU A 66 -1.81 4.17 -13.95
CA LEU A 66 -1.82 5.18 -12.89
C LEU A 66 -3.11 6.00 -12.90
N GLU A 67 -3.75 6.15 -14.06
CA GLU A 67 -4.92 7.02 -14.26
C GLU A 67 -6.22 6.24 -14.47
N LEU A 68 -6.13 5.00 -14.95
CA LEU A 68 -7.25 4.11 -15.22
C LEU A 68 -7.20 2.89 -14.31
N ASP A 69 -8.33 2.21 -14.13
CA ASP A 69 -8.46 1.05 -13.25
C ASP A 69 -7.72 -0.20 -13.78
N GLU A 70 -7.46 -1.14 -12.86
CA GLU A 70 -6.78 -2.41 -13.16
C GLU A 70 -7.55 -3.25 -14.20
N GLU A 71 -8.88 -3.15 -14.21
CA GLU A 71 -9.74 -3.82 -15.19
C GLU A 71 -9.50 -3.31 -16.62
N PHE A 72 -9.31 -2.00 -16.81
CA PHE A 72 -8.94 -1.43 -18.09
C PHE A 72 -7.54 -1.86 -18.52
N GLN A 73 -6.58 -1.86 -17.58
CA GLN A 73 -5.21 -2.30 -17.84
C GLN A 73 -5.15 -3.76 -18.31
N SER A 74 -5.92 -4.65 -17.66
CA SER A 74 -5.94 -6.08 -17.97
C SER A 74 -6.33 -6.41 -19.42
N GLN A 75 -6.97 -5.46 -20.10
CA GLN A 75 -7.37 -5.60 -21.49
C GLN A 75 -6.24 -5.29 -22.47
N LEU A 76 -5.15 -4.64 -22.06
CA LEU A 76 -4.07 -4.20 -22.95
C LEU A 76 -2.92 -5.22 -22.98
N ASN A 77 -2.48 -5.67 -24.16
CA ASN A 77 -1.39 -6.62 -24.28
C ASN A 77 -0.10 -5.99 -24.86
N ALA A 78 0.84 -5.69 -23.96
CA ALA A 78 2.13 -5.10 -24.33
C ALA A 78 2.97 -6.02 -25.23
N GLU A 79 2.98 -7.33 -24.94
CA GLU A 79 3.84 -8.31 -25.62
C GLU A 79 3.36 -8.53 -27.06
N ALA A 80 2.05 -8.64 -27.26
CA ALA A 80 1.44 -8.72 -28.58
C ALA A 80 1.76 -7.46 -29.42
N ALA A 81 1.60 -6.26 -28.83
CA ALA A 81 1.94 -5.01 -29.51
C ALA A 81 3.44 -4.90 -29.86
N GLU A 82 4.33 -5.34 -28.96
CA GLU A 82 5.78 -5.38 -29.20
C GLU A 82 6.18 -6.38 -30.28
N SER A 83 5.46 -7.51 -30.38
CA SER A 83 5.63 -8.51 -31.44
C SER A 83 5.16 -8.06 -32.82
N GLY A 84 4.50 -6.91 -32.90
CA GLY A 84 4.02 -6.31 -34.15
C GLY A 84 2.53 -6.51 -34.42
N ASP A 85 1.74 -6.95 -33.43
CA ASP A 85 0.28 -6.93 -33.54
C ASP A 85 -0.20 -5.48 -33.60
N VAL A 86 -0.63 -5.08 -34.80
CA VAL A 86 -1.08 -3.73 -35.09
C VAL A 86 -2.33 -3.39 -34.25
N PHE A 87 -3.16 -4.39 -33.90
CA PHE A 87 -4.46 -4.15 -33.26
C PHE A 87 -4.24 -3.75 -31.81
N GLU A 88 -3.42 -4.54 -31.12
CA GLU A 88 -2.99 -4.22 -29.76
C GLU A 88 -2.15 -2.94 -29.71
N ALA A 89 -1.28 -2.69 -30.69
CA ALA A 89 -0.57 -1.42 -30.77
C ALA A 89 -1.52 -0.21 -30.91
N THR A 90 -2.49 -0.29 -31.82
CA THR A 90 -3.51 0.76 -32.05
C THR A 90 -4.33 1.01 -30.78
N LYS A 91 -4.73 -0.06 -30.10
CA LYS A 91 -5.48 -0.02 -28.84
C LYS A 91 -4.70 0.67 -27.72
N ILE A 92 -3.42 0.34 -27.55
CA ILE A 92 -2.55 1.00 -26.56
C ILE A 92 -2.35 2.48 -26.92
N HIS A 93 -2.17 2.82 -28.19
CA HIS A 93 -2.07 4.23 -28.61
C HIS A 93 -3.35 5.02 -28.35
N MET A 94 -4.52 4.45 -28.64
CA MET A 94 -5.80 5.09 -28.32
C MET A 94 -6.00 5.25 -26.82
N ALA A 95 -5.63 4.25 -26.02
CA ALA A 95 -5.65 4.34 -24.56
C ALA A 95 -4.71 5.44 -24.05
N MET A 96 -3.50 5.56 -24.59
CA MET A 96 -2.57 6.65 -24.25
C MET A 96 -3.16 8.02 -24.58
N ILE A 97 -3.80 8.18 -25.74
CA ILE A 97 -4.44 9.44 -26.12
C ILE A 97 -5.61 9.77 -25.20
N TYR A 98 -6.38 8.75 -24.80
CA TYR A 98 -7.44 8.92 -23.81
C TYR A 98 -6.91 9.36 -22.44
N THR A 99 -5.84 8.73 -21.95
CA THR A 99 -5.14 9.17 -20.73
C THR A 99 -4.61 10.60 -20.85
N PHE A 100 -4.08 11.00 -22.01
CA PHE A 100 -3.69 12.38 -22.26
C PHE A 100 -4.86 13.36 -22.20
N ARG A 101 -6.03 12.99 -22.71
CA ARG A 101 -7.25 13.79 -22.60
C ARG A 101 -7.68 13.99 -21.14
N LEU A 102 -7.53 12.97 -20.29
CA LEU A 102 -7.85 13.05 -18.86
C LEU A 102 -6.87 13.95 -18.10
N LEU A 103 -5.57 13.82 -18.38
CA LEU A 103 -4.52 14.55 -17.67
C LEU A 103 -4.31 15.99 -18.16
N GLN A 104 -4.52 16.24 -19.45
CA GLN A 104 -4.17 17.49 -20.12
C GLN A 104 -5.28 17.93 -21.08
N THR A 105 -6.49 18.12 -20.57
CA THR A 105 -7.71 18.37 -21.37
C THR A 105 -7.60 19.56 -22.33
N GLU A 106 -7.03 20.69 -21.89
CA GLU A 106 -6.86 21.88 -22.74
C GLU A 106 -5.85 21.64 -23.88
N ALA A 107 -4.73 20.99 -23.57
CA ALA A 107 -3.70 20.66 -24.55
C ALA A 107 -4.21 19.65 -25.58
N PHE A 108 -4.97 18.63 -25.13
CA PHE A 108 -5.64 17.68 -26.00
C PHE A 108 -6.64 18.38 -26.94
N SER A 109 -7.51 19.23 -26.39
CA SER A 109 -8.51 19.98 -27.17
C SER A 109 -7.84 20.82 -28.27
N THR A 110 -6.74 21.50 -27.94
CA THR A 110 -5.96 22.29 -28.89
C THR A 110 -5.38 21.44 -30.04
N ILE A 111 -4.94 20.20 -29.77
CA ILE A 111 -4.48 19.29 -30.83
C ILE A 111 -5.66 18.81 -31.67
N CYS A 112 -6.78 18.48 -31.04
CA CYS A 112 -7.97 18.03 -31.74
C CYS A 112 -8.59 19.10 -32.66
N GLU A 113 -8.53 20.37 -32.28
CA GLU A 113 -8.95 21.50 -33.14
C GLU A 113 -8.07 21.68 -34.38
N GLN A 114 -6.83 21.19 -34.35
CA GLN A 114 -5.88 21.26 -35.47
C GLN A 114 -5.99 20.03 -36.40
N LEU A 115 -6.76 19.01 -36.02
CA LEU A 115 -6.98 17.83 -36.85
C LEU A 115 -8.02 18.10 -37.93
N GLU A 116 -7.90 17.42 -39.06
CA GLU A 116 -8.98 17.38 -40.06
C GLU A 116 -10.27 16.77 -39.44
N ASP A 117 -11.44 17.31 -39.80
CA ASP A 117 -12.75 16.89 -39.31
C ASP A 117 -12.94 15.37 -39.24
N LYS A 118 -12.50 14.64 -40.26
CA LYS A 118 -12.63 13.18 -40.32
C LYS A 118 -11.89 12.47 -39.18
N HIS A 119 -10.70 12.97 -38.82
CA HIS A 119 -9.87 12.41 -37.76
C HIS A 119 -10.36 12.88 -36.39
N GLN A 120 -10.79 14.14 -36.28
CA GLN A 120 -11.39 14.68 -35.07
C GLN A 120 -12.66 13.91 -34.68
N ARG A 121 -13.60 13.69 -35.62
CA ARG A 121 -14.81 12.87 -35.38
C ARG A 121 -14.46 11.46 -34.96
N ARG A 122 -13.39 10.88 -35.53
CA ARG A 122 -12.95 9.54 -35.16
C ARG A 122 -12.44 9.48 -33.72
N PHE A 123 -11.61 10.44 -33.30
CA PHE A 123 -11.19 10.53 -31.91
C PHE A 123 -12.37 10.83 -30.98
N ALA A 124 -13.26 11.76 -31.33
CA ALA A 124 -14.44 12.08 -30.54
C ALA A 124 -15.29 10.83 -30.24
N HIS A 125 -15.58 10.02 -31.27
CA HIS A 125 -16.31 8.76 -31.09
C HIS A 125 -15.59 7.78 -30.16
N VAL A 126 -14.27 7.62 -30.33
CA VAL A 126 -13.46 6.74 -29.48
C VAL A 126 -13.46 7.22 -28.03
N ILE A 127 -13.25 8.51 -27.80
CA ILE A 127 -13.19 9.13 -26.47
C ILE A 127 -14.56 9.09 -25.78
N GLU A 128 -15.65 9.40 -26.50
CA GLU A 128 -17.03 9.34 -25.97
C GLU A 128 -17.37 7.93 -25.48
N CYS A 129 -17.01 6.92 -26.27
CA CYS A 129 -17.16 5.52 -25.84
C CYS A 129 -16.32 5.22 -24.59
N LEU A 130 -15.07 5.68 -24.54
CA LEU A 130 -14.19 5.45 -23.39
C LEU A 130 -14.64 6.22 -22.13
N ASP A 131 -15.35 7.33 -22.27
CA ASP A 131 -15.98 8.05 -21.16
C ASP A 131 -17.19 7.32 -20.59
N ASP A 132 -17.97 6.68 -21.46
CA ASP A 132 -19.09 5.82 -21.08
C ASP A 132 -18.65 4.45 -20.54
N ARG A 133 -17.34 4.21 -20.32
CA ARG A 133 -16.78 2.92 -19.90
C ARG A 133 -17.38 2.38 -18.60
N HIS A 134 -17.84 3.23 -17.69
CA HIS A 134 -18.50 2.80 -16.45
C HIS A 134 -19.79 1.99 -16.70
N ARG A 135 -20.34 2.06 -17.92
CA ARG A 135 -21.50 1.27 -18.35
C ARG A 135 -21.13 -0.11 -18.89
N TRP A 136 -19.84 -0.42 -19.04
CA TRP A 136 -19.36 -1.67 -19.62
C TRP A 136 -18.40 -2.38 -18.65
N SER A 137 -18.55 -3.69 -18.52
CA SER A 137 -17.59 -4.51 -17.76
C SER A 137 -16.25 -4.69 -18.49
N LEU A 138 -16.25 -4.55 -19.82
CA LEU A 138 -15.07 -4.59 -20.68
C LEU A 138 -15.27 -3.62 -21.83
N VAL A 139 -14.22 -2.90 -22.22
CA VAL A 139 -14.29 -1.98 -23.35
C VAL A 139 -14.39 -2.80 -24.64
N PRO A 140 -15.40 -2.55 -25.50
CA PRO A 140 -15.60 -3.33 -26.71
C PRO A 140 -14.62 -2.90 -27.82
N TRP A 141 -13.32 -3.04 -27.59
CA TRP A 141 -12.25 -2.64 -28.51
C TRP A 141 -12.45 -3.09 -29.96
N PRO A 142 -12.90 -4.33 -30.25
CA PRO A 142 -13.15 -4.73 -31.62
C PRO A 142 -14.26 -3.91 -32.28
N LYS A 143 -15.32 -3.53 -31.55
CA LYS A 143 -16.40 -2.68 -32.09
C LYS A 143 -15.97 -1.22 -32.19
N LEU A 144 -15.22 -0.75 -31.20
CA LEU A 144 -14.73 0.62 -31.15
C LEU A 144 -13.73 0.93 -32.26
N LEU A 145 -12.85 -0.03 -32.56
CA LEU A 145 -11.79 0.08 -33.56
C LEU A 145 -12.20 -0.48 -34.94
N SER A 146 -13.43 -0.97 -35.10
CA SER A 146 -13.99 -1.32 -36.40
C SER A 146 -14.98 -0.25 -36.85
N ASN A 147 -14.97 0.09 -38.14
CA ASN A 147 -15.89 1.05 -38.75
C ASN A 147 -17.27 0.40 -39.05
N ASP A 148 -17.93 -0.17 -38.04
CA ASP A 148 -19.37 -0.43 -38.15
C ASP A 148 -20.13 0.89 -37.94
N SER A 149 -20.06 1.75 -38.97
CA SER A 149 -20.79 3.01 -39.08
C SER A 149 -22.30 2.80 -39.30
N SER A 150 -22.91 1.87 -38.54
CA SER A 150 -24.32 1.53 -38.61
C SER A 150 -25.07 1.65 -37.27
N GLN A 151 -24.42 2.10 -36.20
CA GLN A 151 -25.16 2.59 -35.02
C GLN A 151 -25.26 4.11 -35.03
N GLN A 152 -26.23 4.57 -35.82
CA GLN A 152 -26.82 5.90 -35.76
C GLN A 152 -27.29 6.20 -34.32
N LEU A 153 -26.67 7.21 -33.69
CA LEU A 153 -27.41 8.08 -32.80
C LEU A 153 -28.35 8.92 -33.66
N ARG A 154 -29.64 8.82 -33.33
CA ARG A 154 -30.69 9.71 -33.80
C ARG A 154 -30.24 11.16 -33.63
N THR A 155 -30.04 11.85 -34.74
CA THR A 155 -30.59 13.19 -34.98
C THR A 155 -30.67 13.36 -36.49
N GLU A 156 -31.85 13.79 -36.92
CA GLU A 156 -32.26 14.04 -38.28
C GLU A 156 -31.37 15.13 -38.93
N ASP A 157 -31.36 15.09 -40.26
CA ASP A 157 -30.92 16.12 -41.21
C ASP A 157 -29.41 16.29 -41.46
N SER A 158 -28.92 15.62 -42.51
CA SER A 158 -28.53 16.28 -43.76
C SER A 158 -27.85 15.28 -44.69
N ASP A 159 -28.45 15.10 -45.87
CA ASP A 159 -27.84 14.48 -47.05
C ASP A 159 -26.69 15.32 -47.61
N GLU A 160 -25.98 14.75 -48.59
CA GLU A 160 -24.87 15.28 -49.41
C GLU A 160 -23.46 15.02 -48.80
N ASP A 161 -22.50 14.31 -49.39
CA ASP A 161 -22.25 13.94 -50.79
C ASP A 161 -21.39 12.66 -50.88
N LYS A 162 -21.64 11.87 -51.94
CA LYS A 162 -20.74 10.82 -52.44
C LYS A 162 -20.06 11.37 -53.69
N GLU A 163 -18.73 11.40 -53.74
CA GLU A 163 -17.98 11.06 -54.98
C GLU A 163 -16.46 10.96 -54.80
N ASN A 164 -15.87 10.16 -55.69
CA ASN A 164 -14.45 10.08 -56.08
C ASN A 164 -13.55 9.02 -55.43
N GLY A 165 -13.65 7.81 -55.98
CA GLY A 165 -12.52 6.89 -56.12
C GLY A 165 -12.28 6.57 -57.59
N MET A 166 -11.18 7.03 -58.18
CA MET A 166 -10.65 6.49 -59.44
C MET A 166 -9.11 6.50 -59.47
N GLU A 167 -8.57 5.28 -59.55
CA GLU A 167 -7.63 4.81 -60.57
C GLU A 167 -6.18 5.35 -60.63
N VAL A 168 -5.21 4.48 -60.32
CA VAL A 168 -3.81 4.60 -60.77
C VAL A 168 -3.31 3.24 -61.26
N GLN A 169 -2.97 3.14 -62.55
CA GLN A 169 -2.27 2.01 -63.14
C GLN A 169 -1.13 2.46 -64.08
N ARG A 170 -0.01 1.72 -63.97
CA ARG A 170 1.08 1.46 -64.94
C ARG A 170 2.17 2.51 -65.18
N LEU A 171 3.42 2.04 -65.07
CA LEU A 171 4.38 1.96 -66.20
C LEU A 171 5.62 1.12 -65.79
N GLN A 172 5.83 -0.02 -66.47
CA GLN A 172 7.13 -0.72 -66.53
C GLN A 172 7.67 -0.63 -67.97
N ARG A 173 8.96 -0.28 -68.12
CA ARG A 173 9.68 -0.22 -69.40
C ARG A 173 10.58 -1.45 -69.60
N LYS A 174 10.66 -1.95 -70.84
CA LYS A 174 11.71 -2.88 -71.35
C LYS A 174 12.61 -2.13 -72.36
N PRO A 175 13.91 -2.47 -72.50
CA PRO A 175 14.76 -1.92 -73.57
C PRO A 175 14.92 -2.88 -74.77
N SER A 176 15.13 -2.28 -75.94
CA SER A 176 15.28 -2.91 -77.27
C SER A 176 16.73 -2.91 -77.76
N ASN A 177 17.15 -4.01 -78.41
CA ASN A 177 18.42 -4.18 -79.11
C ASN A 177 18.39 -3.63 -80.55
N PHE A 178 19.50 -3.06 -81.04
CA PHE A 178 19.80 -2.91 -82.48
C PHE A 178 21.32 -2.83 -82.72
N ALA A 179 21.86 -3.75 -83.54
CA ALA A 179 23.12 -3.57 -84.26
C ALA A 179 23.22 -4.55 -85.44
N HIS A 180 23.11 -4.05 -86.68
CA HIS A 180 23.58 -4.75 -87.88
C HIS A 180 24.22 -3.75 -88.85
N THR A 181 25.47 -4.02 -89.22
CA THR A 181 26.25 -3.35 -90.28
C THR A 181 26.14 -4.14 -91.60
N PRO A 182 26.11 -3.50 -92.78
CA PRO A 182 26.05 -4.20 -94.06
C PRO A 182 27.43 -4.55 -94.65
N LYS A 183 27.50 -5.66 -95.41
CA LYS A 183 28.67 -6.17 -96.16
C LYS A 183 28.80 -5.54 -97.58
N PRO A 184 30.01 -5.51 -98.19
CA PRO A 184 30.24 -4.94 -99.52
C PRO A 184 30.02 -5.92 -100.69
N CYS A 185 29.61 -5.40 -101.86
CA CYS A 185 29.48 -6.14 -103.13
C CYS A 185 30.79 -6.16 -103.96
N PRO A 186 31.01 -7.17 -104.83
CA PRO A 186 32.27 -7.36 -105.54
C PRO A 186 32.35 -6.66 -106.91
N ALA A 187 33.59 -6.42 -107.34
CA ALA A 187 34.02 -5.75 -108.57
C ALA A 187 33.57 -6.46 -109.87
N ARG A 188 33.13 -5.67 -110.87
CA ARG A 188 32.89 -6.13 -112.25
C ARG A 188 34.19 -6.06 -113.08
N LYS A 189 34.50 -7.15 -113.79
CA LYS A 189 35.58 -7.26 -114.78
C LYS A 189 35.31 -6.38 -116.01
N LEU A 190 36.37 -5.76 -116.52
CA LEU A 190 36.45 -5.06 -117.81
C LEU A 190 36.41 -6.06 -118.98
N LEU A 191 35.46 -5.90 -119.89
CA LEU A 191 35.47 -6.55 -121.21
C LEU A 191 36.11 -5.59 -122.22
N LEU A 192 37.31 -5.92 -122.70
CA LEU A 192 37.91 -5.30 -123.88
C LEU A 192 37.24 -5.90 -125.14
N PHE A 193 36.71 -5.04 -126.01
CA PHE A 193 36.39 -5.36 -127.40
C PHE A 193 37.30 -4.54 -128.33
N PRO A 194 38.02 -5.14 -129.27
CA PRO A 194 38.76 -4.41 -130.30
C PRO A 194 37.82 -4.20 -131.52
N CYS A 195 37.34 -2.97 -131.72
CA CYS A 195 36.57 -2.62 -132.91
C CYS A 195 37.21 -1.41 -133.60
N GLY A 196 38.25 -1.67 -134.40
CA GLY A 196 38.65 -0.77 -135.47
C GLY A 196 37.52 -0.74 -136.51
N ASN A 197 36.98 0.45 -136.80
CA ASN A 197 35.89 0.76 -137.75
C ASN A 197 34.47 0.98 -137.16
N SER A 198 34.35 1.45 -135.91
CA SER A 198 33.12 2.15 -135.48
C SER A 198 33.15 3.63 -135.89
N PRO A 199 32.07 4.21 -136.45
CA PRO A 199 31.94 5.65 -136.73
C PRO A 199 32.20 6.53 -135.50
N ILE A 200 31.92 6.01 -134.30
CA ILE A 200 32.17 6.65 -133.02
C ILE A 200 33.68 6.84 -132.80
N HIS A 201 34.50 5.88 -133.22
CA HIS A 201 35.94 5.95 -133.03
C HIS A 201 36.61 7.00 -133.93
N LYS A 202 36.08 7.23 -135.14
CA LYS A 202 36.52 8.31 -136.05
C LYS A 202 36.14 9.72 -135.57
N VAL A 203 35.02 9.88 -134.86
CA VAL A 203 34.61 11.17 -134.27
C VAL A 203 35.47 11.47 -133.04
N VAL A 204 35.66 10.49 -132.14
CA VAL A 204 36.41 10.65 -130.89
C VAL A 204 37.91 10.88 -131.13
N THR A 205 38.48 10.43 -132.25
CA THR A 205 39.91 10.64 -132.60
C THR A 205 40.16 11.87 -133.48
N SER A 206 39.13 12.62 -133.85
CA SER A 206 39.31 13.92 -134.53
C SER A 206 39.61 15.03 -133.51
N PRO A 207 40.37 16.09 -133.88
CA PRO A 207 40.66 17.20 -132.96
C PRO A 207 39.40 17.80 -132.32
N ARG A 208 38.30 17.87 -133.09
CA ARG A 208 37.01 18.42 -132.65
C ARG A 208 36.26 17.49 -131.71
N GLY A 209 36.39 16.16 -131.86
CA GLY A 209 35.81 15.19 -130.91
C GLY A 209 36.58 15.08 -129.61
N HIS A 210 37.91 15.27 -129.63
CA HIS A 210 38.71 15.40 -128.41
C HIS A 210 38.32 16.64 -127.58
N GLU A 211 38.00 17.76 -128.22
CA GLU A 211 37.50 18.95 -127.52
C GLU A 211 36.15 18.71 -126.84
N VAL A 212 35.19 18.05 -127.51
CA VAL A 212 33.88 17.73 -126.91
C VAL A 212 34.03 16.79 -125.70
N VAL A 213 34.88 15.77 -125.80
CA VAL A 213 35.16 14.86 -124.67
C VAL A 213 35.84 15.61 -123.52
N ARG A 214 36.77 16.53 -123.82
CA ARG A 214 37.43 17.38 -122.82
C ARG A 214 36.44 18.33 -122.14
N ILE A 215 35.56 18.99 -122.89
CA ILE A 215 34.51 19.87 -122.35
C ILE A 215 33.59 19.08 -121.43
N HIS A 216 33.09 17.92 -121.85
CA HIS A 216 32.24 17.10 -121.00
C HIS A 216 32.94 16.55 -119.75
N ALA A 217 34.25 16.28 -119.81
CA ALA A 217 35.03 15.91 -118.64
C ALA A 217 35.16 17.08 -117.65
N LEU A 218 35.45 18.29 -118.15
CA LEU A 218 35.50 19.50 -117.35
C LEU A 218 34.14 19.87 -116.75
N GLU A 219 33.04 19.68 -117.47
CA GLU A 219 31.69 19.90 -116.94
C GLU A 219 31.37 18.93 -115.78
N ARG A 220 31.78 17.66 -115.89
CA ARG A 220 31.65 16.70 -114.79
C ARG A 220 32.52 17.08 -113.60
N GLU A 221 33.73 17.55 -113.84
CA GLU A 221 34.64 18.01 -112.79
C GLU A 221 34.08 19.26 -112.07
N VAL A 222 33.59 20.25 -112.82
CA VAL A 222 32.92 21.44 -112.26
C VAL A 222 31.68 21.05 -111.44
N LYS A 223 30.90 20.07 -111.91
CA LYS A 223 29.76 19.55 -111.14
C LYS A 223 30.21 18.88 -109.84
N SER A 224 31.24 18.04 -109.89
CA SER A 224 31.81 17.39 -108.70
C SER A 224 32.37 18.41 -107.70
N LEU A 225 33.06 19.45 -108.17
CA LEU A 225 33.58 20.52 -107.31
C LEU A 225 32.45 21.34 -106.65
N ARG A 226 31.32 21.55 -107.34
CA ARG A 226 30.13 22.18 -106.72
C ARG A 226 29.53 21.28 -105.64
N GLU A 227 29.38 19.98 -105.90
CA GLU A 227 28.89 19.03 -104.90
C GLU A 227 29.81 18.97 -103.67
N ILE A 228 31.12 19.00 -103.86
CA ILE A 228 32.11 19.07 -102.78
C ILE A 228 31.99 20.39 -101.99
N ARG A 229 31.89 21.53 -102.66
CA ARG A 229 31.67 22.83 -102.01
C ARG A 229 30.39 22.85 -101.17
N ASP A 230 29.31 22.31 -101.71
CA ASP A 230 28.01 22.27 -101.03
C ASP A 230 28.01 21.26 -99.85
N LEU A 231 28.84 20.23 -99.89
CA LEU A 231 29.13 19.36 -98.74
C LEU A 231 29.92 20.09 -97.66
N PHE A 232 31.01 20.79 -98.02
CA PHE A 232 31.78 21.59 -97.07
C PHE A 232 30.96 22.72 -96.45
N GLY A 233 30.04 23.33 -97.20
CA GLY A 233 29.09 24.32 -96.68
C GLY A 233 28.21 23.73 -95.57
N ARG A 234 27.60 22.56 -95.81
CA ARG A 234 26.78 21.86 -94.81
C ARG A 234 27.56 21.39 -93.59
N GLU A 235 28.79 20.92 -93.78
CA GLU A 235 29.66 20.54 -92.67
C GLU A 235 30.08 21.74 -91.82
N LYS A 236 30.35 22.89 -92.47
CA LYS A 236 30.62 24.15 -91.79
C LYS A 236 29.41 24.61 -90.96
N ASP A 237 28.21 24.63 -91.56
CA ASP A 237 26.99 25.02 -90.85
C ASP A 237 26.73 24.11 -89.63
N LYS A 238 26.96 22.80 -89.79
CA LYS A 238 26.83 21.82 -88.70
C LYS A 238 27.88 22.01 -87.60
N ALA A 239 29.11 22.39 -87.96
CA ALA A 239 30.15 22.69 -86.99
C ALA A 239 29.82 23.97 -86.21
N GLU A 240 29.32 25.01 -86.87
CA GLU A 240 28.88 26.26 -86.23
C GLU A 240 27.70 26.02 -85.26
N GLU A 241 26.72 25.19 -85.65
CA GLU A 241 25.60 24.80 -84.76
C GLU A 241 26.08 24.05 -83.51
N LEU A 242 27.06 23.15 -83.66
CA LEU A 242 27.66 22.43 -82.53
C LEU A 242 28.45 23.35 -81.60
N CYS A 243 29.17 24.33 -82.16
CA CYS A 243 29.86 25.36 -81.37
C CYS A 243 28.87 26.18 -80.55
N LEU A 244 27.79 26.67 -81.16
CA LEU A 244 26.73 27.43 -80.47
C LEU A 244 26.09 26.61 -79.35
N LYS A 245 25.78 25.32 -79.59
CA LYS A 245 25.23 24.43 -78.55
C LYS A 245 26.20 24.26 -77.38
N ARG A 246 27.49 24.05 -77.64
CA ARG A 246 28.50 23.94 -76.57
C ARG A 246 28.69 25.23 -75.79
N GLU A 247 28.62 26.39 -76.44
CA GLU A 247 28.68 27.69 -75.77
C GLU A 247 27.48 27.89 -74.84
N GLN A 248 26.28 27.51 -75.27
CA GLN A 248 25.08 27.56 -74.42
C GLN A 248 25.20 26.62 -73.21
N GLU A 249 25.68 25.39 -73.41
CA GLU A 249 25.93 24.43 -72.32
C GLU A 249 26.96 24.97 -71.33
N ASN A 250 28.09 25.50 -71.81
CA ASN A 250 29.12 26.10 -70.95
C ASN A 250 28.57 27.27 -70.14
N ASN A 251 27.78 28.16 -70.75
CA ASN A 251 27.16 29.28 -70.05
C ASN A 251 26.19 28.80 -68.95
N ASN A 252 25.44 27.73 -69.20
CA ASN A 252 24.56 27.14 -68.19
C ASN A 252 25.35 26.51 -67.04
N LEU A 253 26.44 25.80 -67.33
CA LEU A 253 27.34 25.23 -66.32
C LEU A 253 28.02 26.31 -65.48
N LEU A 254 28.34 27.46 -66.08
CA LEU A 254 28.97 28.58 -65.36
C LEU A 254 27.99 29.18 -64.35
N LYS A 255 26.72 29.39 -64.75
CA LYS A 255 25.64 29.85 -63.86
C LYS A 255 25.37 28.88 -62.71
N THR A 256 25.36 27.57 -62.96
CA THR A 256 25.16 26.58 -61.89
C THR A 256 26.35 26.55 -60.92
N ASN A 257 27.58 26.71 -61.42
CA ASN A 257 28.77 26.78 -60.59
C ASN A 257 28.75 28.02 -59.66
N GLU A 258 28.37 29.18 -60.19
CA GLU A 258 28.20 30.40 -59.38
C GLU A 258 27.11 30.24 -58.30
N LEU A 259 25.98 29.61 -58.64
CA LEU A 259 24.94 29.31 -57.67
C LEU A 259 25.45 28.39 -56.55
N LEU A 260 26.17 27.34 -56.90
CA LEU A 260 26.75 26.40 -55.92
C LEU A 260 27.79 27.08 -55.02
N LYS A 261 28.65 27.95 -55.58
CA LYS A 261 29.60 28.76 -54.79
C LYS A 261 28.86 29.68 -53.81
N SER A 262 27.77 30.31 -54.24
CA SER A 262 26.98 31.18 -53.35
C SER A 262 26.34 30.38 -52.20
N ARG A 263 25.84 29.17 -52.47
CA ARG A 263 25.28 28.27 -51.45
C ARG A 263 26.36 27.80 -50.48
N LEU A 264 27.54 27.44 -50.98
CA LEU A 264 28.66 27.01 -50.15
C LEU A 264 29.11 28.12 -49.19
N ASN A 265 29.24 29.36 -49.68
CA ASN A 265 29.61 30.52 -48.87
C ASN A 265 28.57 30.85 -47.78
N ARG A 266 27.29 30.49 -47.99
CA ARG A 266 26.26 30.62 -46.96
C ARG A 266 26.35 29.54 -45.88
N VAL A 267 26.86 28.35 -46.20
CA VAL A 267 26.91 27.19 -45.29
C VAL A 267 28.20 27.14 -44.47
N LEU A 268 29.33 27.60 -45.05
CA LEU A 268 30.65 27.62 -44.40
C LEU A 268 30.64 28.19 -42.97
N PRO A 269 30.01 29.35 -42.68
CA PRO A 269 29.98 29.90 -41.32
C PRO A 269 29.25 29.01 -40.29
N PHE A 270 28.30 28.18 -40.72
CA PHE A 270 27.59 27.24 -39.85
C PHE A 270 28.41 25.98 -39.59
N ALA A 271 29.24 25.56 -40.55
CA ALA A 271 30.15 24.43 -40.36
C ALA A 271 31.20 24.73 -39.28
N ASP A 272 31.68 25.98 -39.21
CA ASP A 272 32.64 26.43 -38.19
C ASP A 272 32.01 26.49 -36.78
N GLN A 273 30.69 26.63 -36.68
CA GLN A 273 29.94 26.65 -35.40
C GLN A 273 29.52 25.25 -34.93
N HIS A 274 29.57 24.24 -35.79
CA HIS A 274 29.11 22.89 -35.48
C HIS A 274 29.83 22.25 -34.27
N PRO A 275 31.19 22.33 -34.15
CA PRO A 275 31.88 21.73 -33.02
C PRO A 275 31.52 22.38 -31.67
N PHE A 276 31.22 23.68 -31.69
CA PHE A 276 30.78 24.41 -30.50
C PHE A 276 29.38 24.00 -30.07
N LEU A 277 28.46 23.83 -31.04
CA LEU A 277 27.10 23.33 -30.77
C LEU A 277 27.10 21.88 -30.29
N GLU A 278 27.96 21.01 -30.84
CA GLU A 278 28.15 19.63 -30.35
C GLU A 278 28.72 19.60 -28.93
N GLY A 279 29.66 20.49 -28.60
CA GLY A 279 30.18 20.67 -27.25
C GLY A 279 29.09 21.11 -26.25
N ASN A 280 28.23 22.03 -26.65
CA ASN A 280 27.11 22.46 -25.80
C ASN A 280 26.06 21.36 -25.65
N LEU A 281 25.78 20.59 -26.70
CA LEU A 281 24.83 19.48 -26.66
C LEU A 281 25.33 18.37 -25.71
N THR A 282 26.60 18.00 -25.80
CA THR A 282 27.21 17.00 -24.91
C THR A 282 27.24 17.45 -23.46
N SER A 283 27.55 18.72 -23.20
CA SER A 283 27.48 19.29 -21.84
C SER A 283 26.04 19.29 -21.29
N ALA A 284 25.05 19.66 -22.11
CA ALA A 284 23.64 19.60 -21.73
C ALA A 284 23.16 18.17 -21.46
N GLN A 285 23.61 17.19 -22.25
CA GLN A 285 23.32 15.78 -22.03
C GLN A 285 23.92 15.26 -20.72
N GLU A 286 25.13 15.69 -20.37
CA GLU A 286 25.76 15.34 -19.09
C GLU A 286 25.00 15.95 -17.90
N GLN A 287 24.56 17.21 -18.01
CA GLN A 287 23.71 17.85 -17.00
C GLN A 287 22.37 17.14 -16.82
N ILE A 288 21.71 16.75 -17.92
CA ILE A 288 20.47 15.96 -17.88
C ILE A 288 20.72 14.62 -17.18
N GLY A 289 21.84 13.95 -17.48
CA GLY A 289 22.22 12.70 -16.82
C GLY A 289 22.46 12.84 -15.32
N ASN A 290 23.06 13.95 -14.88
CA ASN A 290 23.22 14.28 -13.46
C ASN A 290 21.87 14.52 -12.79
N LEU A 291 21.00 15.34 -13.40
CA LEU A 291 19.66 15.64 -12.87
C LEU A 291 18.79 14.37 -12.77
N ALA A 292 18.86 13.48 -13.76
CA ALA A 292 18.12 12.22 -13.73
C ALA A 292 18.57 11.30 -12.58
N ARG A 293 19.88 11.27 -12.27
CA ARG A 293 20.41 10.55 -11.10
C ARG A 293 19.92 11.14 -9.78
N SER A 294 20.01 12.46 -9.61
CA SER A 294 19.51 13.13 -8.42
C SER A 294 18.00 12.96 -8.23
N LEU A 295 17.22 12.98 -9.33
CA LEU A 295 15.78 12.70 -9.28
C LEU A 295 15.50 11.27 -8.82
N LYS A 296 16.24 10.29 -9.32
CA LYS A 296 16.10 8.88 -8.91
C LYS A 296 16.43 8.69 -7.43
N GLU A 297 17.50 9.30 -6.95
CA GLU A 297 17.89 9.29 -5.53
C GLU A 297 16.81 9.93 -4.64
N ALA A 298 16.26 11.07 -5.07
CA ALA A 298 15.16 11.75 -4.38
C ALA A 298 13.89 10.88 -4.35
N GLN A 299 13.54 10.21 -5.45
CA GLN A 299 12.41 9.28 -5.52
C GLN A 299 12.58 8.08 -4.59
N THR A 300 13.77 7.46 -4.57
CA THR A 300 14.04 6.35 -3.65
C THR A 300 13.98 6.79 -2.18
N THR A 301 14.49 8.00 -1.89
CA THR A 301 14.43 8.55 -0.54
C THR A 301 12.99 8.88 -0.13
N GLY A 302 12.19 9.41 -1.07
CA GLY A 302 10.76 9.66 -0.89
C GLY A 302 9.97 8.37 -0.64
N ALA A 303 10.21 7.32 -1.42
CA ALA A 303 9.57 6.01 -1.22
C ALA A 303 9.91 5.42 0.16
N ASN A 304 11.19 5.45 0.56
CA ASN A 304 11.62 4.99 1.89
C ASN A 304 11.00 5.82 3.02
N ALA A 305 10.88 7.14 2.83
CA ALA A 305 10.22 8.01 3.81
C ALA A 305 8.72 7.70 3.91
N GLN A 306 8.05 7.44 2.79
CA GLN A 306 6.63 7.10 2.74
C GLN A 306 6.35 5.74 3.40
N GLU A 307 7.19 4.73 3.14
CA GLU A 307 7.14 3.43 3.84
C GLU A 307 7.31 3.61 5.35
N ARG A 308 8.24 4.47 5.78
CA ARG A 308 8.45 4.76 7.20
C ARG A 308 7.26 5.49 7.83
N VAL A 309 6.60 6.39 7.10
CA VAL A 309 5.35 7.03 7.56
C VAL A 309 4.25 6.00 7.73
N PHE A 310 4.05 5.07 6.78
CA PHE A 310 3.06 4.00 6.93
C PHE A 310 3.34 3.11 8.15
N THR A 311 4.60 2.74 8.38
CA THR A 311 4.99 1.95 9.57
C THR A 311 4.71 2.73 10.86
N LEU A 312 5.08 4.01 10.93
CA LEU A 312 4.80 4.86 12.09
C LEU A 312 3.30 5.07 12.32
N GLN A 313 2.51 5.20 11.26
CA GLN A 313 1.06 5.31 11.33
C GLN A 313 0.45 4.03 11.95
N PHE A 314 0.91 2.86 11.50
CA PHE A 314 0.48 1.58 12.05
C PHE A 314 0.88 1.41 13.52
N GLU A 315 2.11 1.81 13.90
CA GLU A 315 2.55 1.82 15.29
C GLU A 315 1.72 2.77 16.16
N LEU A 316 1.32 3.94 15.62
CA LEU A 316 0.44 4.88 16.31
C LEU A 316 -0.94 4.28 16.55
N ASP A 317 -1.56 3.68 15.53
CA ASP A 317 -2.86 3.00 15.65
C ASP A 317 -2.80 1.88 16.70
N GLU A 318 -1.72 1.11 16.76
CA GLU A 318 -1.52 0.06 17.76
C GLU A 318 -1.41 0.64 19.18
N LEU A 319 -0.74 1.78 19.34
CA LEU A 319 -0.64 2.49 20.62
C LEU A 319 -1.98 3.08 21.05
N GLU A 320 -2.79 3.59 20.12
CA GLU A 320 -4.14 4.09 20.41
C GLU A 320 -5.07 2.98 20.92
N ILE A 321 -5.01 1.79 20.29
CA ILE A 321 -5.76 0.61 20.76
C ILE A 321 -5.32 0.22 22.17
N LYS A 322 -4.01 0.11 22.41
CA LYS A 322 -3.47 -0.22 23.76
C LYS A 322 -3.85 0.83 24.79
N HIS A 323 -3.85 2.11 24.41
CA HIS A 323 -4.29 3.19 25.29
C HIS A 323 -5.77 3.05 25.64
N GLY A 324 -6.64 2.75 24.67
CA GLY A 324 -8.05 2.47 24.89
C GLY A 324 -8.30 1.29 25.84
N GLU A 325 -7.56 0.19 25.66
CA GLU A 325 -7.65 -0.97 26.56
C GLU A 325 -7.20 -0.65 28.00
N LEU A 326 -6.12 0.14 28.14
CA LEU A 326 -5.62 0.60 29.43
C LEU A 326 -6.60 1.56 30.11
N GLN A 327 -7.22 2.46 29.35
CA GLN A 327 -8.27 3.36 29.84
C GLN A 327 -9.45 2.55 30.37
N GLU A 328 -9.91 1.55 29.63
CA GLU A 328 -11.03 0.71 30.06
C GLU A 328 -10.69 -0.14 31.30
N LYS A 329 -9.44 -0.63 31.40
CA LYS A 329 -8.93 -1.29 32.62
C LYS A 329 -8.88 -0.32 33.80
N HIS A 330 -8.42 0.91 33.59
CA HIS A 330 -8.40 1.95 34.63
C HIS A 330 -9.82 2.23 35.14
N ASP A 331 -10.78 2.44 34.24
CA ASP A 331 -12.17 2.70 34.59
C ASP A 331 -12.83 1.52 35.33
N ARG A 332 -12.45 0.28 35.01
CA ARG A 332 -12.89 -0.91 35.75
C ARG A 332 -12.32 -0.94 37.17
N VAL A 333 -11.04 -0.62 37.34
CA VAL A 333 -10.38 -0.58 38.65
C VAL A 333 -10.96 0.55 39.51
N VAL A 334 -11.16 1.74 38.93
CA VAL A 334 -11.77 2.88 39.63
C VAL A 334 -13.18 2.53 40.09
N ARG A 335 -14.04 1.98 39.22
CA ARG A 335 -15.39 1.54 39.60
C ARG A 335 -15.36 0.51 40.73
N LYS A 336 -14.48 -0.48 40.65
CA LYS A 336 -14.33 -1.50 41.71
C LYS A 336 -13.89 -0.87 43.03
N ALA A 337 -12.95 0.06 43.01
CA ALA A 337 -12.49 0.77 44.21
C ALA A 337 -13.60 1.64 44.82
N GLU A 338 -14.40 2.32 43.99
CA GLU A 338 -15.56 3.08 44.45
C GLU A 338 -16.64 2.19 45.08
N ASP A 339 -16.92 1.04 44.49
CA ASP A 339 -17.91 0.08 45.01
C ASP A 339 -17.43 -0.55 46.33
N GLU A 340 -16.15 -0.94 46.42
CA GLU A 340 -15.53 -1.43 47.65
C GLU A 340 -15.50 -0.34 48.74
N SER A 341 -15.21 0.92 48.39
CA SER A 341 -15.25 2.05 49.30
C SER A 341 -16.66 2.31 49.83
N LYS A 342 -17.68 2.31 48.95
CA LYS A 342 -19.09 2.43 49.35
C LYS A 342 -19.52 1.31 50.28
N LYS A 343 -19.11 0.07 49.98
CA LYS A 343 -19.42 -1.10 50.82
C LYS A 343 -18.75 -1.00 52.18
N ALA A 344 -17.47 -0.65 52.24
CA ALA A 344 -16.73 -0.44 53.49
C ALA A 344 -17.34 0.70 54.32
N HIS A 345 -17.77 1.79 53.69
CA HIS A 345 -18.44 2.89 54.38
C HIS A 345 -19.79 2.47 54.97
N GLN A 346 -20.60 1.68 54.25
CA GLN A 346 -21.84 1.12 54.78
C GLN A 346 -21.61 0.15 55.94
N GLU A 347 -20.58 -0.70 55.87
CA GLU A 347 -20.21 -1.60 56.96
C GLU A 347 -19.73 -0.84 58.21
N LEU A 348 -18.93 0.22 58.03
CA LEU A 348 -18.53 1.12 59.10
C LEU A 348 -19.73 1.78 59.77
N LEU A 349 -20.69 2.31 59.00
CA LEU A 349 -21.91 2.92 59.53
C LEU A 349 -22.72 1.94 60.39
N LYS A 350 -22.86 0.69 59.93
CA LYS A 350 -23.53 -0.37 60.71
C LYS A 350 -22.76 -0.69 61.99
N LEU A 351 -21.43 -0.76 61.93
CA LEU A 351 -20.59 -1.01 63.10
C LEU A 351 -20.64 0.16 64.10
N GLU A 352 -20.69 1.40 63.64
CA GLU A 352 -20.85 2.60 64.47
C GLU A 352 -22.21 2.60 65.18
N GLU A 353 -23.29 2.28 64.47
CA GLU A 353 -24.62 2.13 65.05
C GLU A 353 -24.64 1.01 66.11
N GLN A 354 -24.07 -0.15 65.81
CA GLN A 354 -23.96 -1.25 66.77
C GLN A 354 -23.13 -0.86 67.99
N ASN A 355 -22.00 -0.17 67.80
CA ASN A 355 -21.15 0.29 68.88
C ASN A 355 -21.85 1.36 69.74
N ALA A 356 -22.62 2.27 69.13
CA ALA A 356 -23.44 3.23 69.86
C ALA A 356 -24.52 2.52 70.71
N GLN A 357 -25.21 1.53 70.15
CA GLN A 357 -26.18 0.71 70.87
C GLN A 357 -25.53 -0.06 72.04
N GLN A 358 -24.37 -0.68 71.80
CA GLN A 358 -23.61 -1.37 72.84
C GLN A 358 -23.15 -0.41 73.94
N LYS A 359 -22.62 0.77 73.61
CA LYS A 359 -22.25 1.80 74.60
C LYS A 359 -23.44 2.22 75.44
N SER A 360 -24.61 2.46 74.82
CA SER A 360 -25.85 2.76 75.54
C SER A 360 -26.23 1.62 76.49
N LYS A 361 -26.13 0.37 76.03
CA LYS A 361 -26.43 -0.81 76.87
C LYS A 361 -25.46 -0.97 78.03
N ILE A 362 -24.16 -0.76 77.80
CA ILE A 362 -23.13 -0.78 78.84
C ILE A 362 -23.40 0.32 79.86
N LEU A 363 -23.79 1.52 79.42
CA LEU A 363 -24.14 2.62 80.32
C LEU A 363 -25.34 2.23 81.20
N GLU A 364 -26.40 1.68 80.59
CA GLU A 364 -27.59 1.20 81.29
C GLU A 364 -27.25 0.12 82.32
N LEU A 365 -26.42 -0.86 81.95
CA LEU A 365 -25.94 -1.91 82.84
C LEU A 365 -25.10 -1.34 83.98
N ARG A 366 -24.19 -0.39 83.71
CA ARG A 366 -23.39 0.28 84.74
C ARG A 366 -24.28 1.05 85.72
N THR A 367 -25.31 1.75 85.26
CA THR A 367 -26.27 2.41 86.15
C THR A 367 -27.02 1.41 87.02
N ARG A 368 -27.54 0.31 86.43
CA ARG A 368 -28.22 -0.74 87.21
C ARG A 368 -27.29 -1.39 88.24
N LEU A 369 -26.03 -1.63 87.88
CA LEU A 369 -25.04 -2.23 88.77
C LEU A 369 -24.71 -1.28 89.93
N LYS A 370 -24.58 0.01 89.67
CA LYS A 370 -24.42 1.05 90.70
C LYS A 370 -25.65 1.18 91.61
N ASP A 371 -26.85 1.10 91.06
CA ASP A 371 -28.10 1.09 91.82
C ASP A 371 -28.19 -0.17 92.70
N GLN A 372 -27.75 -1.31 92.19
CA GLN A 372 -27.73 -2.56 92.94
C GLN A 372 -26.66 -2.56 94.04
N GLU A 373 -25.47 -2.00 93.77
CA GLU A 373 -24.40 -1.81 94.77
C GLU A 373 -24.86 -0.86 95.88
N SER A 374 -25.46 0.27 95.52
CA SER A 374 -25.98 1.22 96.52
C SER A 374 -27.13 0.64 97.34
N ASN A 375 -28.01 -0.16 96.72
CA ASN A 375 -29.06 -0.88 97.44
C ASN A 375 -28.49 -1.98 98.36
N SER A 376 -27.48 -2.73 97.90
CA SER A 376 -26.79 -3.75 98.71
C SER A 376 -26.02 -3.12 99.87
N ASN A 377 -25.36 -1.97 99.65
CA ASN A 377 -24.68 -1.23 100.72
C ASN A 377 -25.69 -0.70 101.74
N ARG A 378 -26.83 -0.15 101.31
CA ARG A 378 -27.92 0.24 102.24
C ARG A 378 -28.43 -0.95 103.06
N GLN A 379 -28.62 -2.11 102.43
CA GLN A 379 -29.00 -3.33 103.14
C GLN A 379 -27.91 -3.79 104.11
N TYR A 380 -26.64 -3.68 103.72
CA TYR A 380 -25.51 -3.99 104.59
C TYR A 380 -25.47 -3.04 105.80
N ASP A 381 -25.59 -1.73 105.59
CA ASP A 381 -25.61 -0.73 106.66
C ASP A 381 -26.79 -0.96 107.62
N GLN A 382 -27.99 -1.26 107.10
CA GLN A 382 -29.15 -1.64 107.91
C GLN A 382 -28.88 -2.90 108.73
N LYS A 383 -28.22 -3.91 108.16
CA LYS A 383 -27.86 -5.14 108.87
C LYS A 383 -26.78 -4.91 109.92
N VAL A 384 -25.83 -4.02 109.67
CA VAL A 384 -24.82 -3.60 110.64
C VAL A 384 -25.47 -2.87 111.81
N GLU A 385 -26.42 -1.96 111.55
CA GLU A 385 -27.21 -1.29 112.60
C GLU A 385 -28.05 -2.29 113.40
N GLU A 386 -28.71 -3.24 112.74
CA GLU A 386 -29.48 -4.31 113.40
C GLU A 386 -28.59 -5.20 114.28
N ILE A 387 -27.39 -5.55 113.80
CA ILE A 387 -26.39 -6.27 114.60
C ILE A 387 -25.93 -5.43 115.80
N ALA A 388 -25.69 -4.13 115.63
CA ALA A 388 -25.29 -3.23 116.72
C ALA A 388 -26.38 -3.09 117.78
N LEU A 389 -27.65 -2.98 117.37
CA LEU A 389 -28.81 -2.99 118.27
C LEU A 389 -28.91 -4.31 119.04
N LEU A 390 -28.84 -5.45 118.35
CA LEU A 390 -28.88 -6.76 118.98
C LEU A 390 -27.69 -6.98 119.93
N GLN A 391 -26.50 -6.46 119.61
CA GLN A 391 -25.34 -6.50 120.50
C GLN A 391 -25.55 -5.67 121.76
N ASN A 392 -26.13 -4.48 121.65
CA ASN A 392 -26.50 -3.65 122.81
C ASN A 392 -27.56 -4.34 123.68
N GLU A 393 -28.60 -4.92 123.08
CA GLU A 393 -29.61 -5.72 123.80
C GLU A 393 -28.97 -6.94 124.51
N LEU A 394 -28.04 -7.64 123.85
CA LEU A 394 -27.29 -8.75 124.46
C LEU A 394 -26.43 -8.27 125.63
N GLN A 395 -25.86 -7.07 125.54
CA GLN A 395 -25.04 -6.47 126.59
C GLN A 395 -25.90 -6.00 127.77
N GLU A 396 -27.08 -5.41 127.52
CA GLU A 396 -28.08 -5.10 128.55
C GLU A 396 -28.63 -6.36 129.21
N LEU A 397 -28.93 -7.42 128.46
CA LEU A 397 -29.37 -8.71 129.00
C LEU A 397 -28.27 -9.37 129.85
N LYS A 398 -26.99 -9.27 129.45
CA LYS A 398 -25.86 -9.70 130.28
C LYS A 398 -25.78 -8.88 131.57
N PHE A 399 -25.94 -7.57 131.50
CA PHE A 399 -25.94 -6.69 132.67
C PHE A 399 -27.12 -6.99 133.62
N GLN A 400 -28.31 -7.28 133.09
CA GLN A 400 -29.47 -7.71 133.87
C GLN A 400 -29.29 -9.11 134.50
N ASN A 401 -28.50 -9.98 133.88
CA ASN A 401 -28.16 -11.30 134.42
C ASN A 401 -27.08 -11.21 135.52
N GLU A 402 -26.12 -10.29 135.39
CA GLU A 402 -25.12 -10.03 136.45
C GLU A 402 -25.74 -9.34 137.69
N ALA A 403 -26.89 -8.68 137.55
CA ALA A 403 -27.61 -8.00 138.62
C ALA A 403 -28.67 -8.86 139.37
N LYS A 404 -28.89 -10.13 139.00
CA LYS A 404 -29.88 -11.00 139.67
C LYS A 404 -29.20 -12.15 140.45
N PRO A 405 -29.54 -12.36 141.74
CA PRO A 405 -28.97 -13.43 142.54
C PRO A 405 -29.49 -14.80 142.08
N ALA A 406 -28.61 -15.80 142.17
CA ALA A 406 -28.82 -17.19 141.77
C ALA A 406 -30.20 -17.75 142.17
N GLY A 407 -31.02 -18.10 141.18
CA GLY A 407 -32.22 -18.88 141.42
C GLY A 407 -33.26 -18.86 140.30
N GLN A 408 -32.97 -19.47 139.15
CA GLN A 408 -33.93 -20.17 138.26
C GLN A 408 -33.22 -20.61 136.96
N GLY A 409 -32.69 -21.83 136.96
CA GLY A 409 -31.66 -22.28 136.02
C GLY A 409 -32.08 -23.00 134.74
N ASN A 410 -33.36 -23.25 134.43
CA ASN A 410 -33.69 -24.21 133.37
C ASN A 410 -34.52 -23.69 132.18
N SER A 411 -35.03 -22.45 132.20
CA SER A 411 -35.84 -21.91 131.08
C SER A 411 -35.04 -21.05 130.09
N LEU A 412 -34.06 -20.29 130.59
CA LEU A 412 -33.28 -19.34 129.77
C LEU A 412 -32.17 -20.01 128.94
N PHE A 413 -31.69 -21.18 129.35
CA PHE A 413 -30.67 -21.92 128.60
C PHE A 413 -31.21 -22.49 127.27
N ALA A 414 -32.49 -22.82 127.21
CA ALA A 414 -33.14 -23.31 125.99
C ALA A 414 -33.33 -22.20 124.94
N GLU A 415 -33.74 -20.99 125.36
CA GLU A 415 -33.87 -19.84 124.46
C GLU A 415 -32.52 -19.36 123.90
N VAL A 416 -31.44 -19.46 124.69
CA VAL A 416 -30.10 -19.08 124.25
C VAL A 416 -29.52 -20.10 123.25
N ILE A 417 -29.79 -21.40 123.42
CA ILE A 417 -29.39 -22.43 122.45
C ILE A 417 -30.20 -22.29 121.15
N ASP A 418 -31.52 -22.08 121.24
CA ASP A 418 -32.38 -21.90 120.07
C ASP A 418 -32.05 -20.60 119.32
N GLY A 419 -31.68 -19.54 120.04
CA GLY A 419 -31.18 -18.28 119.46
C GLY A 419 -29.82 -18.44 118.76
N LYS A 420 -28.91 -19.22 119.35
CA LYS A 420 -27.61 -19.53 118.75
C LYS A 420 -27.76 -20.38 117.48
N ASP A 421 -28.59 -21.41 117.51
CA ASP A 421 -28.80 -22.31 116.36
C ASP A 421 -29.48 -21.57 115.19
N ARG A 422 -30.40 -20.63 115.48
CA ARG A 422 -30.98 -19.74 114.46
C ARG A 422 -29.95 -18.81 113.84
N LEU A 423 -29.06 -18.22 114.65
CA LEU A 423 -28.00 -17.35 114.15
C LEU A 423 -26.96 -18.14 113.34
N GLU A 424 -26.60 -19.35 113.74
CA GLU A 424 -25.71 -20.24 112.97
C GLU A 424 -26.35 -20.69 111.65
N MET A 425 -27.66 -20.98 111.62
CA MET A 425 -28.39 -21.23 110.37
C MET A 425 -28.41 -20.01 109.44
N GLN A 426 -28.62 -18.81 109.99
CA GLN A 426 -28.60 -17.57 109.20
C GLN A 426 -27.20 -17.29 108.64
N LEU A 427 -26.14 -17.55 109.42
CA LEU A 427 -24.75 -17.41 108.98
C LEU A 427 -24.44 -18.39 107.84
N ALA A 428 -24.86 -19.65 107.97
CA ALA A 428 -24.68 -20.69 106.94
C ALA A 428 -25.43 -20.36 105.64
N SER A 429 -26.64 -19.78 105.75
CA SER A 429 -27.41 -19.29 104.60
C SER A 429 -26.69 -18.16 103.86
N LEU A 430 -26.12 -17.20 104.59
CA LEU A 430 -25.36 -16.08 104.01
C LEU A 430 -24.06 -16.55 103.33
N TYR A 431 -23.33 -17.50 103.92
CA TYR A 431 -22.16 -18.11 103.28
C TYR A 431 -22.53 -18.84 101.97
N LYS A 432 -23.69 -19.51 101.94
CA LYS A 432 -24.19 -20.18 100.73
C LYS A 432 -24.54 -19.17 99.63
N GLN A 433 -25.15 -18.03 99.97
CA GLN A 433 -25.41 -16.95 99.01
C GLN A 433 -24.12 -16.33 98.48
N ASN A 434 -23.11 -16.12 99.33
CA ASN A 434 -21.80 -15.59 98.91
C ASN A 434 -21.07 -16.55 97.95
N GLY A 435 -21.22 -17.86 98.16
CA GLY A 435 -20.70 -18.89 97.24
C GLY A 435 -21.41 -18.94 95.88
N ILE A 436 -22.64 -18.45 95.76
CA ILE A 436 -23.35 -18.32 94.48
C ILE A 436 -22.85 -17.10 93.72
N LEU A 437 -22.64 -15.97 94.41
CA LEU A 437 -22.12 -14.75 93.82
C LEU A 437 -20.71 -14.92 93.23
N ARG A 438 -19.83 -15.68 93.91
CA ARG A 438 -18.49 -16.01 93.37
C ARG A 438 -18.55 -16.86 92.09
N ARG A 439 -19.43 -17.86 92.04
CA ARG A 439 -19.62 -18.68 90.83
C ARG A 439 -20.13 -17.88 89.64
N ASN A 440 -21.00 -16.91 89.88
CA ASN A 440 -21.48 -16.02 88.82
C ASN A 440 -20.36 -15.10 88.30
N LEU A 441 -19.47 -14.61 89.17
CA LEU A 441 -18.32 -13.81 88.78
C LEU A 441 -17.31 -14.62 87.93
N GLU A 442 -17.04 -15.87 88.29
CA GLU A 442 -16.14 -16.74 87.52
C GLU A 442 -16.73 -17.09 86.13
N SER A 443 -18.05 -17.31 86.05
CA SER A 443 -18.73 -17.54 84.77
C SER A 443 -18.64 -16.35 83.82
N GLU A 444 -18.69 -15.11 84.32
CA GLU A 444 -18.54 -13.91 83.49
C GLU A 444 -17.09 -13.71 83.01
N LYS A 445 -16.08 -14.05 83.82
CA LYS A 445 -14.67 -14.04 83.37
C LYS A 445 -14.42 -15.03 82.22
N GLU A 446 -15.07 -16.19 82.27
CA GLU A 446 -14.91 -17.23 81.25
C GLU A 446 -15.53 -16.82 79.90
N LYS A 447 -16.68 -16.13 79.92
CA LYS A 447 -17.28 -15.54 78.70
C LYS A 447 -16.38 -14.48 78.07
N VAL A 448 -15.74 -13.61 78.87
CA VAL A 448 -14.81 -12.59 78.37
C VAL A 448 -13.57 -13.23 77.72
N ALA A 449 -13.06 -14.34 78.28
CA ALA A 449 -11.96 -15.10 77.69
C ALA A 449 -12.34 -15.79 76.37
N GLU A 450 -13.60 -16.21 76.22
CA GLU A 450 -14.12 -16.81 74.98
C GLU A 450 -14.23 -15.78 73.84
N TYR A 451 -14.67 -14.55 74.15
CA TYR A 451 -14.67 -13.45 73.18
C TYR A 451 -13.26 -13.05 72.71
N ALA A 452 -12.25 -13.13 73.59
CA ALA A 452 -10.86 -12.87 73.22
C ALA A 452 -10.31 -13.92 72.22
N ARG A 453 -10.68 -15.20 72.38
CA ARG A 453 -10.27 -16.28 71.45
C ARG A 453 -10.92 -16.16 70.07
N LEU A 454 -12.16 -15.70 69.99
CA LEU A 454 -12.86 -15.46 68.72
C LEU A 454 -12.21 -14.32 67.91
N PHE A 455 -11.68 -13.30 68.60
CA PHE A 455 -10.96 -12.18 67.99
C PHE A 455 -9.63 -12.62 67.35
N GLU A 456 -8.89 -13.54 67.99
CA GLU A 456 -7.63 -14.07 67.46
C GLU A 456 -7.82 -15.04 66.27
N SER A 457 -8.89 -15.85 66.25
CA SER A 457 -9.16 -16.77 65.13
C SER A 457 -9.67 -16.09 63.85
N SER A 458 -10.15 -14.85 63.95
CA SER A 458 -10.61 -14.07 62.79
C SER A 458 -9.46 -13.42 62.00
N ASN A 459 -8.28 -13.26 62.61
CA ASN A 459 -7.08 -12.71 61.96
C ASN A 459 -6.21 -13.75 61.24
N SER A 460 -6.45 -15.06 61.45
CA SER A 460 -5.61 -16.12 60.86
C SER A 460 -6.08 -16.62 59.48
N LYS A 461 -7.16 -16.05 58.91
CA LYS A 461 -7.71 -16.45 57.59
C LYS A 461 -7.19 -15.61 56.40
N VAL A 462 -6.21 -14.74 56.61
CA VAL A 462 -5.64 -13.85 55.57
C VAL A 462 -4.40 -14.45 54.86
N LEU A 463 -3.96 -15.66 55.24
CA LEU A 463 -2.72 -16.27 54.72
C LEU A 463 -2.92 -17.43 53.73
N SER A 464 -3.82 -17.27 52.75
CA SER A 464 -3.73 -17.98 51.46
C SER A 464 -3.54 -16.92 50.37
N GLY A 465 -2.27 -16.65 50.04
CA GLY A 465 -1.87 -15.42 49.37
C GLY A 465 -2.23 -15.28 47.88
N PRO A 466 -2.33 -14.03 47.38
CA PRO A 466 -2.69 -13.67 46.00
C PRO A 466 -1.71 -14.18 44.93
N THR A 467 -0.52 -14.63 45.30
CA THR A 467 0.54 -15.10 44.38
C THR A 467 0.23 -16.46 43.75
N SER A 468 -0.56 -17.32 44.42
CA SER A 468 -0.95 -18.64 43.90
C SER A 468 -2.01 -18.52 42.80
N ASP A 469 -2.95 -17.58 42.94
CA ASP A 469 -4.04 -17.39 41.99
C ASP A 469 -3.54 -16.76 40.68
N VAL A 470 -2.54 -15.87 40.75
CA VAL A 470 -1.88 -15.27 39.59
C VAL A 470 -1.10 -16.31 38.79
N LEU A 471 -0.39 -17.23 39.46
CA LEU A 471 0.33 -18.33 38.80
C LEU A 471 -0.62 -19.33 38.12
N LEU A 472 -1.78 -19.60 38.72
CA LEU A 472 -2.82 -20.44 38.11
C LEU A 472 -3.46 -19.78 36.89
N ALA A 473 -3.75 -18.47 36.97
CA ALA A 473 -4.28 -17.71 35.84
C ALA A 473 -3.29 -17.66 34.65
N LEU A 474 -2.02 -17.32 34.91
CA LEU A 474 -1.00 -17.29 33.85
C LEU A 474 -0.76 -18.65 33.19
N LYS A 475 -0.94 -19.74 33.94
CA LYS A 475 -0.80 -21.10 33.41
C LYS A 475 -2.01 -21.53 32.58
N SER A 476 -3.22 -21.12 32.98
CA SER A 476 -4.44 -21.29 32.19
C SER A 476 -4.35 -20.52 30.87
N ASP A 477 -3.89 -19.27 30.91
CA ASP A 477 -3.70 -18.45 29.71
C ASP A 477 -2.66 -19.08 28.76
N GLN A 478 -1.60 -19.70 29.31
CA GLN A 478 -0.60 -20.43 28.52
C GLN A 478 -1.20 -21.65 27.81
N GLU A 479 -2.08 -22.40 28.47
CA GLU A 479 -2.72 -23.61 27.92
C GLU A 479 -3.73 -23.26 26.80
N GLU A 480 -4.54 -22.22 27.00
CA GLU A 480 -5.46 -21.70 25.98
C GLU A 480 -4.68 -21.18 24.76
N TRP A 481 -3.59 -20.46 25.01
CA TRP A 481 -2.72 -19.91 23.98
C TRP A 481 -2.00 -21.00 23.15
N LEU A 482 -1.54 -22.08 23.78
CA LEU A 482 -0.95 -23.24 23.08
C LEU A 482 -1.97 -23.93 22.16
N CYS A 483 -3.24 -23.99 22.58
CA CYS A 483 -4.33 -24.56 21.79
C CYS A 483 -4.60 -23.74 20.51
N GLU A 484 -4.57 -22.41 20.62
CA GLU A 484 -4.75 -21.51 19.46
C GLU A 484 -3.58 -21.64 18.46
N LYS A 485 -2.34 -21.72 18.95
CA LYS A 485 -1.15 -21.96 18.11
C LYS A 485 -1.25 -23.30 17.36
N GLN A 486 -1.63 -24.37 18.05
CA GLN A 486 -1.84 -25.69 17.44
C GLN A 486 -2.87 -25.63 16.31
N THR A 487 -4.00 -24.96 16.54
CA THR A 487 -5.08 -24.80 15.56
C THR A 487 -4.64 -24.02 14.31
N LEU A 488 -3.78 -23.02 14.47
CA LEU A 488 -3.22 -22.25 13.35
C LEU A 488 -2.22 -23.05 12.52
N VAL A 489 -1.40 -23.88 13.16
CA VAL A 489 -0.48 -24.81 12.47
C VAL A 489 -1.26 -25.83 11.65
N GLU A 490 -2.35 -26.38 12.20
CA GLU A 490 -3.23 -27.31 11.48
C GLU A 490 -3.91 -26.64 10.27
N ARG A 491 -4.34 -25.38 10.39
CA ARG A 491 -4.88 -24.60 9.27
C ARG A 491 -3.85 -24.34 8.18
N LEU A 492 -2.61 -24.02 8.54
CA LEU A 492 -1.52 -23.85 7.58
C LEU A 492 -1.28 -25.14 6.78
N HIS A 493 -1.23 -26.29 7.46
CA HIS A 493 -1.11 -27.58 6.81
C HIS A 493 -2.29 -27.88 5.88
N ALA A 494 -3.52 -27.59 6.29
CA ALA A 494 -4.71 -27.79 5.47
C ALA A 494 -4.71 -26.92 4.19
N VAL A 495 -4.22 -25.68 4.29
CA VAL A 495 -4.09 -24.79 3.11
C VAL A 495 -3.05 -25.32 2.13
N GLU A 496 -1.90 -25.81 2.62
CA GLU A 496 -0.87 -26.40 1.77
C GLU A 496 -1.32 -27.72 1.12
N GLU A 497 -2.06 -28.57 1.84
CA GLU A 497 -2.64 -29.79 1.27
C GLU A 497 -3.72 -29.49 0.23
N SER A 498 -4.53 -28.46 0.46
CA SER A 498 -5.54 -27.99 -0.48
C SER A 498 -4.91 -27.46 -1.77
N GLU A 499 -3.84 -26.66 -1.69
CA GLU A 499 -3.09 -26.17 -2.86
C GLU A 499 -2.57 -27.34 -3.71
N ARG A 500 -1.95 -28.34 -3.04
CA ARG A 500 -1.45 -29.55 -3.72
C ARG A 500 -2.59 -30.37 -4.33
N GLY A 501 -3.75 -30.43 -3.67
CA GLY A 501 -4.94 -31.12 -4.16
C GLY A 501 -5.51 -30.48 -5.42
N HIS A 502 -5.77 -29.17 -5.38
CA HIS A 502 -6.31 -28.42 -6.50
C HIS A 502 -5.34 -28.40 -7.70
N ALA A 503 -4.05 -28.23 -7.47
CA ALA A 503 -3.03 -28.31 -8.51
C ALA A 503 -3.01 -29.69 -9.20
N ARG A 504 -3.10 -30.79 -8.43
CA ARG A 504 -3.13 -32.16 -8.99
C ARG A 504 -4.41 -32.46 -9.76
N GLN A 505 -5.55 -31.91 -9.35
CA GLN A 505 -6.83 -32.13 -10.01
C GLN A 505 -6.91 -31.37 -11.34
N TRP A 506 -6.51 -30.10 -11.34
CA TRP A 506 -6.57 -29.26 -12.55
C TRP A 506 -5.49 -29.59 -13.58
N ALA A 507 -4.31 -30.06 -13.14
CA ALA A 507 -3.30 -30.63 -14.05
C ALA A 507 -3.83 -31.81 -14.88
N LYS A 508 -4.86 -32.52 -14.40
CA LYS A 508 -5.53 -33.60 -15.12
C LYS A 508 -6.67 -33.12 -16.01
N GLU A 509 -7.37 -32.05 -15.63
CA GLU A 509 -8.59 -31.59 -16.29
C GLU A 509 -8.32 -30.60 -17.44
N CYS A 510 -7.35 -29.68 -17.33
CA CYS A 510 -7.05 -28.68 -18.36
C CYS A 510 -5.55 -28.35 -18.47
N PRO A 511 -4.76 -29.11 -19.27
CA PRO A 511 -3.31 -28.90 -19.39
C PRO A 511 -2.88 -27.58 -20.05
N ALA A 512 -3.72 -27.03 -20.94
CA ALA A 512 -3.38 -25.84 -21.74
C ALA A 512 -3.45 -24.53 -20.93
N ASP A 513 -4.34 -24.46 -19.94
CA ASP A 513 -4.56 -23.27 -19.10
C ASP A 513 -3.94 -23.41 -17.70
N TYR A 514 -3.28 -24.55 -17.44
CA TYR A 514 -2.69 -24.91 -16.15
C TYR A 514 -1.68 -23.86 -15.66
N GLN A 515 -0.93 -23.24 -16.58
CA GLN A 515 0.16 -22.34 -16.23
C GLN A 515 -0.35 -20.98 -15.69
N ILE A 516 -1.41 -20.44 -16.31
CA ILE A 516 -2.06 -19.19 -15.88
C ILE A 516 -2.81 -19.40 -14.56
N PHE A 517 -3.46 -20.56 -14.41
CA PHE A 517 -4.15 -20.90 -13.17
C PHE A 517 -3.17 -21.19 -12.03
N GLN A 518 -2.02 -21.81 -12.31
CA GLN A 518 -0.98 -22.06 -11.32
C GLN A 518 -0.45 -20.76 -10.73
N GLU A 519 -0.24 -19.72 -11.54
CA GLU A 519 0.19 -18.40 -11.06
C GLU A 519 -0.85 -17.73 -10.15
N ASN A 520 -2.14 -17.78 -10.54
CA ASN A 520 -3.23 -17.20 -9.74
C ASN A 520 -3.48 -17.97 -8.44
N LEU A 521 -3.51 -19.31 -8.49
CA LEU A 521 -3.68 -20.18 -7.33
C LEU A 521 -2.49 -20.03 -6.37
N HIS A 522 -1.26 -19.98 -6.90
CA HIS A 522 -0.06 -19.75 -6.11
C HIS A 522 -0.09 -18.38 -5.43
N THR A 523 -0.51 -17.33 -6.13
CA THR A 523 -0.62 -15.98 -5.55
C THR A 523 -1.63 -15.93 -4.40
N MET A 524 -2.81 -16.56 -4.57
CA MET A 524 -3.81 -16.65 -3.50
C MET A 524 -3.31 -17.45 -2.29
N HIS A 525 -2.66 -18.60 -2.51
CA HIS A 525 -2.12 -19.41 -1.42
C HIS A 525 -0.93 -18.73 -0.73
N MET A 526 -0.06 -18.05 -1.47
CA MET A 526 1.03 -17.27 -0.90
C MET A 526 0.51 -16.15 0.00
N HIS A 527 -0.56 -15.45 -0.38
CA HIS A 527 -1.17 -14.44 0.47
C HIS A 527 -1.81 -15.04 1.74
N ALA A 528 -2.53 -16.17 1.61
CA ALA A 528 -3.12 -16.88 2.75
C ALA A 528 -2.06 -17.44 3.72
N LYS A 529 -0.95 -17.96 3.16
CA LYS A 529 0.22 -18.46 3.89
C LYS A 529 0.93 -17.33 4.62
N GLN A 530 1.28 -16.24 3.94
CA GLN A 530 1.90 -15.06 4.56
C GLN A 530 1.04 -14.48 5.69
N LYS A 531 -0.29 -14.43 5.52
CA LYS A 531 -1.22 -13.96 6.57
C LYS A 531 -1.19 -14.87 7.81
N SER A 532 -1.09 -16.17 7.59
CA SER A 532 -1.06 -17.17 8.66
C SER A 532 0.32 -17.23 9.34
N GLU A 533 1.41 -17.12 8.60
CA GLU A 533 2.79 -17.00 9.11
C GLU A 533 2.97 -15.74 9.96
N LYS A 534 2.46 -14.59 9.51
CA LYS A 534 2.45 -13.35 10.32
C LYS A 534 1.68 -13.52 11.63
N ARG A 535 0.56 -14.24 11.63
CA ARG A 535 -0.19 -14.55 12.86
C ARG A 535 0.59 -15.49 13.77
N LEU A 536 1.25 -16.51 13.22
CA LEU A 536 2.09 -17.43 13.99
C LEU A 536 3.24 -16.70 14.69
N LEU A 537 3.92 -15.79 13.97
CA LEU A 537 5.03 -14.99 14.51
C LEU A 537 4.58 -14.08 15.66
N LYS A 538 3.38 -13.47 15.56
CA LYS A 538 2.79 -12.69 16.65
C LYS A 538 2.48 -13.55 17.87
N LEU A 539 2.00 -14.77 17.64
CA LEU A 539 1.75 -15.72 18.72
C LEU A 539 3.07 -16.11 19.39
N GLU A 540 4.11 -16.49 18.65
CA GLU A 540 5.42 -16.83 19.22
C GLU A 540 6.04 -15.69 20.06
N LEU A 541 5.83 -14.44 19.65
CA LEU A 541 6.24 -13.29 20.45
C LEU A 541 5.49 -13.23 21.78
N ARG A 542 4.17 -13.48 21.76
CA ARG A 542 3.32 -13.53 22.95
C ARG A 542 3.67 -14.71 23.87
N GLU A 543 4.07 -15.86 23.32
CA GLU A 543 4.60 -17.00 24.07
C GLU A 543 5.79 -16.59 24.93
N ASN A 544 6.75 -15.90 24.30
CA ASN A 544 7.96 -15.46 24.97
C ASN A 544 7.63 -14.45 26.09
N GLU A 545 6.69 -13.54 25.87
CA GLU A 545 6.21 -12.61 26.90
C GLU A 545 5.59 -13.35 28.10
N LEU A 546 4.73 -14.35 27.85
CA LEU A 546 4.10 -15.17 28.90
C LEU A 546 5.13 -16.00 29.67
N LEU A 547 6.11 -16.60 28.97
CA LEU A 547 7.21 -17.33 29.60
C LEU A 547 8.06 -16.42 30.49
N HIS A 548 8.34 -15.20 30.04
CA HIS A 548 9.03 -14.19 30.86
C HIS A 548 8.20 -13.77 32.08
N ALA A 549 6.90 -13.55 31.93
CA ALA A 549 6.00 -13.22 33.04
C ALA A 549 5.91 -14.36 34.07
N LEU A 550 5.80 -15.61 33.61
CA LEU A 550 5.82 -16.80 34.46
C LEU A 550 7.15 -16.98 35.20
N ALA A 551 8.28 -16.74 34.52
CA ALA A 551 9.60 -16.79 35.14
C ALA A 551 9.74 -15.72 36.24
N TYR A 552 9.28 -14.50 35.95
CA TYR A 552 9.26 -13.40 36.90
C TYR A 552 8.40 -13.70 38.13
N GLU A 553 7.16 -14.17 37.95
CA GLU A 553 6.27 -14.49 39.06
C GLU A 553 6.75 -15.70 39.87
N ARG A 554 7.39 -16.69 39.24
CA ARG A 554 8.06 -17.78 39.99
C ARG A 554 9.19 -17.25 40.87
N GLN A 555 10.01 -16.35 40.36
CA GLN A 555 11.09 -15.74 41.13
C GLN A 555 10.56 -14.85 42.27
N ARG A 556 9.47 -14.12 42.01
CA ARG A 556 8.76 -13.32 43.01
C ARG A 556 8.15 -14.18 44.11
N ALA A 557 7.48 -15.29 43.75
CA ALA A 557 6.88 -16.22 44.70
C ALA A 557 7.92 -16.86 45.65
N VAL A 558 9.18 -16.99 45.24
CA VAL A 558 10.28 -17.48 46.09
C VAL A 558 10.86 -16.37 46.99
N SER A 559 10.97 -15.14 46.47
CA SER A 559 11.64 -14.03 47.16
C SER A 559 10.76 -13.27 48.15
N VAL A 560 9.46 -13.12 47.87
CA VAL A 560 8.53 -12.41 48.75
C VAL A 560 8.40 -13.04 50.14
N PRO A 561 8.22 -14.37 50.29
CA PRO A 561 8.17 -14.99 51.62
C PRO A 561 9.47 -14.84 52.41
N GLN A 562 10.63 -14.82 51.75
CA GLN A 562 11.93 -14.61 52.39
C GLN A 562 12.08 -13.17 52.91
N LEU A 563 11.59 -12.19 52.14
CA LEU A 563 11.55 -10.79 52.56
C LEU A 563 10.57 -10.56 53.70
N GLU A 564 9.37 -11.15 53.65
CA GLU A 564 8.38 -11.09 54.73
C GLU A 564 8.93 -11.70 56.02
N GLN A 565 9.60 -12.86 55.95
CA GLN A 565 10.27 -13.45 57.12
C GLN A 565 11.37 -12.54 57.69
N ARG A 566 12.12 -11.85 56.82
CA ARG A 566 13.18 -10.94 57.24
C ARG A 566 12.64 -9.66 57.85
N ILE A 567 11.54 -9.11 57.31
CA ILE A 567 10.81 -7.99 57.89
C ILE A 567 10.26 -8.40 59.27
N ALA A 568 9.57 -9.52 59.38
CA ALA A 568 9.04 -10.02 60.65
C ALA A 568 10.14 -10.27 61.70
N TYR A 569 11.32 -10.74 61.27
CA TYR A 569 12.49 -10.86 62.15
C TYR A 569 13.00 -9.50 62.63
N LEU A 570 13.12 -8.52 61.71
CA LEU A 570 13.56 -7.16 62.05
C LEU A 570 12.55 -6.45 62.96
N GLU A 571 11.25 -6.62 62.73
CA GLU A 571 10.18 -6.09 63.59
C GLU A 571 10.24 -6.69 65.01
N ARG A 572 10.45 -8.01 65.13
CA ARG A 572 10.64 -8.64 66.44
C ARG A 572 11.89 -8.12 67.16
N LYS A 573 12.98 -7.91 66.42
CA LYS A 573 14.23 -7.38 66.97
C LYS A 573 14.07 -5.93 67.44
N LEU A 574 13.45 -5.07 66.64
CA LEU A 574 13.09 -3.70 67.00
C LEU A 574 12.17 -3.63 68.22
N SER A 575 11.18 -4.52 68.30
CA SER A 575 10.29 -4.60 69.48
C SER A 575 11.01 -5.05 70.74
N HIS A 576 12.05 -5.89 70.61
CA HIS A 576 12.88 -6.32 71.73
C HIS A 576 13.83 -5.21 72.19
N ASP A 577 14.42 -4.47 71.25
CA ASP A 577 15.36 -3.37 71.54
C ASP A 577 14.64 -2.14 72.13
N CYS A 578 13.34 -1.93 71.85
CA CYS A 578 12.53 -0.85 72.44
C CYS A 578 11.95 -1.18 73.84
N LYS A 579 12.15 -2.41 74.35
CA LYS A 579 11.68 -2.85 75.68
C LYS A 579 12.81 -2.88 76.73
N LEU A 580 14.04 -2.56 76.34
CA LEU A 580 15.17 -2.24 77.21
C LEU A 580 15.22 -0.71 77.40
#